data_AF-A0A850MEY1-F1
#
_entry.id   AF-A0A850MEY1-F1
#
_cell.length_a   1.000
_cell.length_b   1.000
_cell.length_c   1.000
_cell.angle_alpha   90.00
_cell.angle_beta   90.00
_cell.angle_gamma   90.00
#
_symmetry.space_group_name_H-M   'P 1'
#
loop_
_entity.id
_entity.type
_entity.pdbx_description
1 polymer ?
#
loop_
_entity_poly.entity_id
_entity_poly.type
_entity_poly.pdbx_seq_one_letter_code
_entity_poly.pdbx_strand_id
1 'polypeptide(L)'
;MCLRAKGISKFIVTSDMVHLAGLEPGEYVFHGVPVILESNGYLHRKGATQHAGSTATMLECMNFLASLGELNENGLRKVGYENPLKLINVEIDRAHLNQAPTIIFKGQQFHLEREIQ
;
A
#
# COMPACT_ATOMS: atom_id res chain seq x y z
N MET A 1 -4.61 -10.60 13.07
CA MET A 1 -5.59 -10.27 14.14
C MET A 1 -6.65 -9.26 13.67
N CYS A 2 -6.28 -8.08 13.13
CA CYS A 2 -7.25 -7.05 12.73
C CYS A 2 -8.23 -7.46 11.62
N LEU A 3 -7.77 -8.12 10.55
CA LEU A 3 -8.64 -8.59 9.46
C LEU A 3 -9.74 -9.53 9.96
N ARG A 4 -9.38 -10.51 10.79
CA ARG A 4 -10.33 -11.48 11.37
C ARG A 4 -11.33 -10.80 12.32
N ALA A 5 -10.91 -9.78 13.07
CA ALA A 5 -11.78 -9.06 14.00
C ALA A 5 -12.76 -8.09 13.29
N LYS A 6 -12.28 -7.34 12.28
CA LYS A 6 -13.11 -6.36 11.56
C LYS A 6 -13.98 -7.00 10.48
N GLY A 7 -13.52 -8.12 9.93
CA GLY A 7 -14.06 -8.72 8.71
C GLY A 7 -13.68 -7.93 7.46
N ILE A 8 -13.77 -8.61 6.31
CA ILE A 8 -13.36 -8.06 5.00
C ILE A 8 -14.09 -6.75 4.69
N SER A 9 -15.39 -6.62 5.00
CA SER A 9 -16.21 -5.44 4.65
C SER A 9 -15.85 -4.15 5.40
N LYS A 10 -15.09 -4.23 6.50
CA LYS A 10 -14.66 -3.08 7.31
C LYS A 10 -13.14 -2.96 7.39
N PHE A 11 -12.44 -3.69 6.53
CA PHE A 11 -10.98 -3.67 6.43
C PHE A 11 -10.57 -2.93 5.16
N ILE A 12 -9.67 -1.96 5.31
CA ILE A 12 -9.17 -1.10 4.25
C ILE A 12 -7.65 -1.09 4.39
N VAL A 13 -6.96 -1.30 3.28
CA VAL A 13 -5.51 -1.18 3.18
C VAL A 13 -5.17 0.19 2.63
N THR A 14 -4.19 0.86 3.23
CA THR A 14 -3.60 2.12 2.77
C THR A 14 -2.10 1.99 2.81
N SER A 15 -1.40 2.68 1.92
CA SER A 15 0.07 2.72 1.94
C SER A 15 0.61 3.55 3.10
N ASP A 16 -0.12 4.60 3.50
CA ASP A 16 0.37 5.68 4.38
C ASP A 16 1.72 6.24 3.88
N MET A 17 1.88 6.25 2.55
CA MET A 17 3.12 6.66 1.90
C MET A 17 3.36 8.16 2.07
N VAL A 18 4.58 8.52 2.46
CA VAL A 18 5.02 9.92 2.53
C VAL A 18 5.84 10.32 1.31
N HIS A 19 6.00 11.62 1.07
CA HIS A 19 6.76 12.15 -0.07
C HIS A 19 8.28 11.84 -0.02
N LEU A 20 8.78 11.30 1.09
CA LEU A 20 10.15 10.76 1.17
C LEU A 20 10.28 9.38 0.50
N ALA A 21 9.17 8.71 0.19
CA ALA A 21 9.18 7.44 -0.52
C ALA A 21 9.79 7.61 -1.92
N GLY A 22 10.82 6.81 -2.22
CA GLY A 22 11.55 6.86 -3.50
C GLY A 22 12.76 7.80 -3.52
N LEU A 23 13.08 8.45 -2.39
CA LEU A 23 14.37 9.13 -2.24
C LEU A 23 15.47 8.14 -1.85
N GLU A 24 16.72 8.55 -2.06
CA GLU A 24 17.88 7.77 -1.62
C GLU A 24 17.92 7.65 -0.08
N PRO A 25 18.54 6.59 0.46
CA PRO A 25 18.72 6.46 1.91
C PRO A 25 19.52 7.63 2.49
N GLY A 26 19.10 8.14 3.65
CA GLY A 26 19.74 9.31 4.24
C GLY A 26 18.96 9.97 5.37
N GLU A 27 19.48 11.10 5.85
CA GLU A 27 18.84 11.93 6.87
C GLU A 27 18.00 13.04 6.24
N TYR A 28 16.78 13.21 6.76
CA TYR A 28 15.83 14.21 6.28
C TYR A 28 15.15 14.95 7.44
N VAL A 29 14.41 16.01 7.10
CA VAL A 29 13.49 16.68 8.02
C VAL A 29 12.07 16.46 7.50
N PHE A 30 11.25 15.77 8.28
CA PHE A 30 9.85 15.49 7.95
C PHE A 30 8.95 16.13 9.01
N HIS A 31 8.10 17.08 8.59
CA HIS A 31 7.27 17.89 9.49
C HIS A 31 8.06 18.54 10.65
N GLY A 32 9.28 19.03 10.38
CA GLY A 32 10.14 19.65 11.39
C GLY A 32 10.86 18.66 12.32
N VAL A 33 10.68 17.34 12.11
CA VAL A 33 11.32 16.29 12.90
C VAL A 33 12.47 15.67 12.09
N PRO A 34 13.68 15.54 12.67
CA PRO A 34 14.76 14.79 12.04
C PRO A 34 14.42 13.30 11.92
N VAL A 35 14.52 12.74 10.71
CA VAL A 35 14.22 11.34 10.38
C VAL A 35 15.35 10.71 9.58
N ILE A 36 15.42 9.38 9.61
CA ILE A 36 16.35 8.55 8.85
C ILE A 36 15.51 7.67 7.92
N LEU A 37 15.84 7.69 6.63
CA LEU A 37 15.39 6.73 5.63
C LEU A 37 16.49 5.69 5.42
N GLU A 38 16.24 4.47 5.85
CA GLU A 38 17.16 3.34 5.69
C GLU A 38 17.10 2.76 4.27
N SER A 39 18.13 2.01 3.87
CA SER A 39 18.23 1.39 2.53
C SER A 39 17.15 0.37 2.21
N ASN A 40 16.46 -0.14 3.22
CA ASN A 40 15.32 -1.06 3.08
C ASN A 40 13.96 -0.32 3.07
N GLY A 41 13.95 1.01 3.05
CA GLY A 41 12.73 1.82 3.10
C GLY A 41 12.18 2.08 4.51
N TYR A 42 12.85 1.61 5.57
CA TYR A 42 12.41 1.91 6.94
C TYR A 42 12.64 3.40 7.25
N LEU A 43 11.54 4.14 7.42
CA LEU A 43 11.54 5.55 7.75
C LEU A 43 11.19 5.76 9.22
N HIS A 44 12.13 6.32 9.99
CA HIS A 44 11.95 6.50 11.43
C HIS A 44 12.59 7.79 11.95
N ARG A 45 12.19 8.21 13.15
CA ARG A 45 12.78 9.38 13.82
C ARG A 45 14.26 9.15 14.12
N LYS A 46 15.12 10.14 13.87
CA LYS A 46 16.54 10.06 14.21
C LYS A 46 16.73 9.87 15.73
N GLY A 47 17.52 8.87 16.10
CA GLY A 47 17.82 8.53 17.51
C GLY A 47 16.72 7.73 18.22
N ALA A 48 15.70 7.25 17.51
CA ALA A 48 14.64 6.43 18.07
C ALA A 48 13.98 5.52 17.01
N THR A 49 13.08 4.61 17.41
CA THR A 49 12.50 3.58 16.51
C THR A 49 11.05 3.86 16.11
N GLN A 50 10.52 5.05 16.39
CA GLN A 50 9.17 5.40 15.97
C GLN A 50 9.14 5.64 14.46
N HIS A 51 8.20 4.98 13.78
CA HIS A 51 7.92 5.20 12.36
C HIS A 51 7.53 6.65 12.09
N ALA A 52 8.00 7.17 10.96
CA ALA A 52 7.67 8.51 10.48
C ALA A 52 6.92 8.45 9.13
N GLY A 53 5.94 7.55 9.04
CA GLY A 53 5.19 7.23 7.83
C GLY A 53 5.71 5.95 7.15
N SER A 54 5.27 5.73 5.91
CA SER A 54 5.63 4.57 5.10
C SER A 54 6.33 4.98 3.79
N THR A 55 7.15 4.09 3.26
CA THR A 55 7.67 4.18 1.88
C THR A 55 7.06 3.16 0.94
N ALA A 56 6.20 2.27 1.45
CA ALA A 56 5.62 1.19 0.66
C ALA A 56 4.51 1.71 -0.28
N THR A 57 4.52 1.25 -1.52
CA THR A 57 3.45 1.43 -2.50
C THR A 57 2.22 0.62 -2.14
N MET A 58 1.06 1.01 -2.68
CA MET A 58 -0.15 0.18 -2.55
C MET A 58 0.05 -1.23 -3.11
N LEU A 59 0.84 -1.39 -4.19
CA LEU A 59 1.12 -2.70 -4.78
C LEU A 59 1.92 -3.59 -3.80
N GLU A 60 2.95 -3.05 -3.15
CA GLU A 60 3.73 -3.75 -2.12
C GLU A 60 2.87 -4.10 -0.90
N CYS A 61 2.04 -3.16 -0.41
CA CYS A 61 1.13 -3.43 0.70
C CYS A 61 0.15 -4.57 0.37
N MET A 62 -0.41 -4.57 -0.84
CA MET A 62 -1.34 -5.61 -1.27
C MET A 62 -0.65 -6.95 -1.49
N ASN A 63 0.59 -6.95 -1.98
CA ASN A 63 1.41 -8.17 -2.13
C ASN A 63 1.85 -8.76 -0.80
N PHE A 64 2.17 -7.92 0.17
CA PHE A 64 2.41 -8.35 1.55
C PHE A 64 1.14 -8.98 2.14
N LEU A 65 -0.03 -8.37 1.96
CA LEU A 65 -1.29 -8.96 2.44
C LEU A 65 -1.63 -10.28 1.74
N ALA A 66 -1.40 -10.36 0.42
CA ALA A 66 -1.64 -11.56 -0.35
C ALA A 66 -0.75 -12.73 0.09
N SER A 67 0.52 -12.46 0.43
CA SER A 67 1.47 -13.48 0.89
C SER A 67 1.10 -14.11 2.24
N LEU A 68 0.22 -13.46 3.03
CA LEU A 68 -0.31 -14.04 4.26
C LEU A 68 -1.31 -15.18 4.01
N GLY A 69 -1.83 -15.32 2.78
CA GLY A 69 -2.74 -16.42 2.40
C GLY A 69 -4.14 -16.36 3.03
N GLU A 70 -4.49 -15.27 3.71
CA GLU A 70 -5.77 -15.12 4.41
C GLU A 70 -6.93 -14.72 3.49
N LEU A 71 -6.63 -14.18 2.29
CA LEU A 71 -7.61 -13.68 1.32
C LEU A 71 -7.30 -14.18 -0.08
N ASN A 72 -8.35 -14.49 -0.85
CA ASN A 72 -8.25 -14.68 -2.30
C ASN A 72 -8.27 -13.33 -3.04
N GLU A 73 -8.09 -13.35 -4.38
CA GLU A 73 -8.07 -12.13 -5.20
C GLU A 73 -9.28 -11.22 -4.97
N ASN A 74 -10.49 -11.78 -4.89
CA ASN A 74 -11.70 -11.01 -4.65
C ASN A 74 -11.68 -10.32 -3.27
N GLY A 75 -11.21 -11.03 -2.23
CA GLY A 75 -11.01 -10.45 -0.91
C GLY A 75 -9.99 -9.32 -0.90
N LEU A 76 -8.88 -9.50 -1.62
CA LEU A 76 -7.83 -8.49 -1.78
C LEU A 76 -8.37 -7.25 -2.53
N ARG A 77 -9.10 -7.43 -3.63
CA ARG A 77 -9.76 -6.36 -4.39
C ARG A 77 -10.72 -5.55 -3.51
N LYS A 78 -11.47 -6.21 -2.62
CA LYS A 78 -12.34 -5.51 -1.68
C LYS A 78 -11.59 -4.59 -0.74
N VAL A 79 -10.56 -5.08 -0.06
CA VAL A 79 -9.86 -4.30 0.97
C VAL A 79 -8.91 -3.25 0.40
N GLY A 80 -8.37 -3.48 -0.80
CA GLY A 80 -7.44 -2.55 -1.46
C GLY A 80 -8.09 -1.54 -2.39
N TYR A 81 -9.35 -1.73 -2.79
CA TYR A 81 -9.98 -0.89 -3.81
C TYR A 81 -11.47 -0.59 -3.53
N GLU A 82 -12.33 -1.61 -3.41
CA GLU A 82 -13.79 -1.39 -3.35
C GLU A 82 -14.26 -0.77 -2.02
N ASN A 83 -13.76 -1.27 -0.88
CA ASN A 83 -14.11 -0.76 0.43
C ASN A 83 -13.66 0.71 0.63
N PRO A 84 -12.43 1.12 0.25
CA PRO A 84 -12.04 2.53 0.27
C PRO A 84 -13.01 3.43 -0.50
N LEU A 85 -13.35 3.06 -1.75
CA LEU A 85 -14.27 3.84 -2.59
C LEU A 85 -15.66 3.98 -1.95
N LYS A 86 -16.19 2.87 -1.43
CA LYS A 86 -17.45 2.86 -0.71
C LYS A 86 -17.41 3.75 0.54
N LEU A 87 -16.31 3.76 1.29
CA LEU A 87 -16.16 4.55 2.51
C LEU A 87 -16.23 6.06 2.22
N ILE A 88 -15.56 6.51 1.15
CA ILE A 88 -15.53 7.92 0.76
C ILE A 88 -16.68 8.32 -0.17
N ASN A 89 -17.62 7.40 -0.43
CA ASN A 89 -18.77 7.59 -1.32
C ASN A 89 -18.39 8.09 -2.73
N VAL A 90 -17.36 7.48 -3.31
CA VAL A 90 -16.89 7.78 -4.66
C VAL A 90 -17.20 6.60 -5.58
N GLU A 91 -17.83 6.90 -6.71
CA GLU A 91 -18.01 5.93 -7.78
C GLU A 91 -16.76 5.80 -8.64
N ILE A 92 -16.64 4.66 -9.31
CA ILE A 92 -15.52 4.38 -10.19
C ILE A 92 -15.63 5.20 -11.48
N ASP A 93 -14.66 6.06 -11.74
CA ASP A 93 -14.46 6.62 -13.07
C ASP A 93 -13.83 5.56 -13.99
N ARG A 94 -14.69 4.88 -14.75
CA ARG A 94 -14.28 3.84 -15.69
C ARG A 94 -13.44 4.40 -16.84
N ALA A 95 -13.66 5.65 -17.25
CA ALA A 95 -12.90 6.25 -18.34
C ALA A 95 -11.45 6.50 -17.93
N HIS A 96 -11.22 6.93 -16.69
CA HIS A 96 -9.88 7.07 -16.13
C HIS A 96 -9.22 5.72 -15.85
N LEU A 97 -9.94 4.76 -15.26
CA LEU A 97 -9.42 3.41 -15.02
C LEU A 97 -8.88 2.74 -16.28
N ASN A 98 -9.56 2.89 -17.42
CA ASN A 98 -9.15 2.27 -18.68
C ASN A 98 -7.83 2.83 -19.23
N GLN A 99 -7.32 3.94 -18.69
CA GLN A 99 -6.03 4.53 -19.03
C GLN A 99 -4.94 4.22 -18.00
N ALA A 100 -5.31 3.67 -16.84
CA ALA A 100 -4.37 3.31 -15.79
C ALA A 100 -3.60 2.03 -16.16
N PRO A 101 -2.39 1.83 -15.63
CA PRO A 101 -1.66 0.58 -15.79
C PRO A 101 -2.50 -0.64 -15.35
N THR A 102 -2.58 -1.66 -16.20
CA THR A 102 -3.27 -2.91 -15.87
C THR A 102 -2.53 -3.64 -14.75
N ILE A 103 -3.27 -4.09 -13.74
CA ILE A 103 -2.76 -4.93 -12.65
C ILE A 103 -3.32 -6.35 -12.81
N ILE A 104 -2.44 -7.35 -12.76
CA ILE A 104 -2.80 -8.77 -12.90
C ILE A 104 -2.48 -9.49 -11.61
N PHE A 105 -3.37 -10.37 -11.15
CA PHE A 105 -3.11 -11.27 -10.02
C PHE A 105 -2.65 -12.64 -10.51
N LYS A 106 -1.40 -13.02 -10.22
CA LYS A 106 -0.82 -14.30 -10.59
C LYS A 106 0.09 -14.81 -9.48
N GLY A 107 -0.08 -16.08 -9.11
CA GLY A 107 0.79 -16.72 -8.12
C GLY A 107 0.76 -16.05 -6.74
N GLN A 108 -0.43 -15.66 -6.26
CA GLN A 108 -0.62 -14.93 -4.98
C GLN A 108 0.03 -13.54 -4.92
N GLN A 109 0.32 -12.92 -6.07
CA GLN A 109 0.85 -11.57 -6.13
C GLN A 109 0.18 -10.78 -7.26
N PHE A 110 0.05 -9.48 -7.04
CA PHE A 110 -0.29 -8.49 -8.03
C PHE A 110 0.98 -7.99 -8.74
N HIS A 111 0.88 -7.83 -10.05
CA HIS A 111 1.96 -7.36 -10.92
C HIS A 111 1.41 -6.31 -11.88
N LEU A 112 2.26 -5.40 -12.34
CA LEU A 112 1.91 -4.57 -13.49
C LEU A 112 2.00 -5.43 -14.76
N GLU A 113 1.03 -5.33 -15.67
CA GLU A 113 0.97 -6.16 -16.88
C GLU A 113 2.26 -6.09 -17.73
N ARG A 114 2.88 -4.91 -17.80
CA ARG A 114 4.15 -4.67 -18.49
C ARG A 114 5.36 -5.43 -17.91
N GLU A 115 5.26 -5.99 -16.70
CA GLU A 115 6.34 -6.71 -16.02
C GLU A 115 6.30 -8.23 -16.26
N ILE A 116 5.25 -8.73 -16.94
CA ILE A 116 5.05 -10.17 -17.23
C ILE A 116 5.35 -10.52 -18.71
N GLN A 117 5.69 -9.53 -19.54
CA GLN A 117 6.08 -9.74 -20.94
C GLN A 117 7.52 -10.21 -21.11
#